data_AF-A0A9E0CX12-F1
#
_entry.id   AF-A0A9E0CX12-F1
#
_cell.length_a   1.000
_cell.length_b   1.000
_cell.length_c   1.000
_cell.angle_alpha   90.00
_cell.angle_beta   90.00
_cell.angle_gamma   90.00
#
_symmetry.space_group_name_H-M   'P 1'
#
loop_
_entity.id
_entity.type
_entity.pdbx_description
1 polymer ?
#
loop_
_entity_poly.entity_id
_entity_poly.type
_entity_poly.pdbx_seq_one_letter_code
_entity_poly.pdbx_strand_id
1 'polypeptide(L)'
;MLNKKSVDDINVAGKKVLVRCDFNVPLKDGQITDENRLVAALPTIKKLISDGGKVILCSHLGKPKGEPKPELSLAPVAVRLSELLGQEVKFAADDNVVGDNAKAAVAAMKDGEVVLLQNTRY
;
A
#
# COMPACT_ATOMS: atom_id res chain seq x y z
N MET A 1 -27.60 4.98 -6.17
CA MET A 1 -26.35 4.19 -6.29
C MET A 1 -25.49 4.80 -7.39
N LEU A 2 -24.16 4.82 -7.20
CA LEU A 2 -23.24 5.28 -8.24
C LEU A 2 -23.20 4.21 -9.36
N ASN A 3 -23.23 4.62 -10.63
CA ASN A 3 -23.05 3.71 -11.77
C ASN A 3 -21.56 3.36 -11.94
N LYS A 4 -21.00 2.64 -10.97
CA LYS A 4 -19.59 2.25 -10.88
C LYS A 4 -19.51 0.82 -10.36
N LYS A 5 -18.53 0.07 -10.88
CA LYS A 5 -18.17 -1.24 -10.31
C LYS A 5 -17.46 -1.03 -8.97
N SER A 6 -17.69 -1.96 -8.07
CA SER A 6 -17.08 -2.06 -6.75
C SER A 6 -16.11 -3.24 -6.68
N VAL A 7 -15.39 -3.36 -5.56
CA VAL A 7 -14.53 -4.51 -5.27
C VAL A 7 -15.33 -5.81 -5.11
N ASP A 8 -16.63 -5.71 -4.83
CA ASP A 8 -17.53 -6.85 -4.71
C ASP A 8 -17.94 -7.41 -6.09
N ASP A 9 -17.73 -6.65 -7.17
CA ASP A 9 -18.15 -7.02 -8.54
C ASP A 9 -17.04 -7.71 -9.37
N ILE A 10 -15.90 -8.05 -8.77
CA ILE A 10 -14.72 -8.55 -9.48
C ILE A 10 -14.11 -9.79 -8.84
N ASN A 11 -13.56 -10.70 -9.66
CA ASN A 11 -12.72 -11.82 -9.23
C ASN A 11 -11.23 -11.45 -9.40
N VAL A 12 -10.49 -11.49 -8.29
CA VAL A 12 -9.08 -11.11 -8.20
C VAL A 12 -8.12 -12.27 -7.94
N ALA A 13 -8.61 -13.51 -7.81
CA ALA A 13 -7.76 -14.68 -7.55
C ALA A 13 -6.64 -14.81 -8.59
N GLY A 14 -5.39 -14.90 -8.13
CA GLY A 14 -4.20 -15.00 -8.97
C GLY A 14 -3.80 -13.71 -9.70
N LYS A 15 -4.57 -12.62 -9.55
CA LYS A 15 -4.34 -11.36 -10.25
C LYS A 15 -3.58 -10.36 -9.40
N LYS A 16 -2.81 -9.50 -10.08
CA LYS A 16 -2.20 -8.31 -9.50
C LYS A 16 -3.24 -7.20 -9.39
N VAL A 17 -3.49 -6.71 -8.18
CA VAL A 17 -4.49 -5.68 -7.90
C VAL A 17 -3.79 -4.44 -7.37
N LEU A 18 -3.77 -3.37 -8.18
CA LEU A 18 -3.28 -2.07 -7.73
C LEU A 18 -4.39 -1.36 -6.95
N VAL A 19 -4.10 -1.01 -5.69
CA VAL A 19 -5.04 -0.34 -4.78
C VAL A 19 -4.47 1.01 -4.38
N ARG A 20 -5.17 2.07 -4.77
CA ARG A 20 -4.86 3.42 -4.31
C ARG A 20 -5.50 3.63 -2.94
N CYS A 21 -4.68 3.69 -1.90
CA CYS A 21 -5.10 3.95 -0.54
C CYS A 21 -4.81 5.39 -0.12
N ASP A 22 -5.47 5.83 0.95
CA ASP A 22 -5.16 7.08 1.63
C ASP A 22 -4.40 6.78 2.92
N PHE A 23 -3.08 6.75 2.84
CA PHE A 23 -2.18 6.59 3.98
C PHE A 23 -1.46 7.90 4.33
N ASN A 24 -2.09 9.04 4.05
CA ASN A 24 -1.53 10.34 4.43
C ASN A 24 -1.75 10.60 5.93
N VAL A 25 -1.00 9.88 6.76
CA VAL A 25 -1.06 9.92 8.22
C VAL A 25 -0.07 10.92 8.81
N PRO A 26 -0.37 11.52 9.97
CA PRO A 26 0.61 12.32 10.69
C PRO A 26 1.75 11.44 11.21
N LEU A 27 2.99 11.90 10.98
CA LEU A 27 4.20 11.32 11.55
C LEU A 27 4.80 12.29 12.58
N LYS A 28 5.26 11.74 13.70
CA LYS A 28 6.10 12.43 14.69
C LYS A 28 7.29 11.52 15.00
N ASP A 29 8.50 12.02 14.76
CA ASP A 29 9.76 11.28 14.99
C ASP A 29 9.76 9.90 14.29
N GLY A 30 9.22 9.84 13.07
CA GLY A 30 9.11 8.61 12.27
C GLY A 30 7.98 7.66 12.69
N GLN A 31 7.20 8.00 13.72
CA GLN A 31 6.09 7.18 14.22
C GLN A 31 4.74 7.75 13.81
N ILE A 32 3.80 6.86 13.50
CA ILE A 32 2.41 7.22 13.16
C ILE A 32 1.68 7.61 14.44
N THR A 33 1.09 8.81 14.47
CA THR A 33 0.36 9.29 15.66
C THR A 33 -1.15 9.16 15.55
N ASP A 34 -1.68 8.90 14.35
CA ASP A 34 -3.09 8.61 14.09
C ASP A 34 -3.20 7.55 12.99
N GLU A 35 -3.79 6.41 13.33
CA GLU A 35 -3.93 5.25 12.45
C GLU A 35 -5.31 5.09 11.81
N ASN A 36 -6.25 6.03 12.03
CA ASN A 36 -7.63 5.94 11.52
C ASN A 36 -7.68 5.64 10.01
N ARG A 37 -6.77 6.26 9.26
CA ARG A 37 -6.64 6.08 7.81
C ARG A 37 -6.18 4.67 7.42
N LEU A 38 -5.27 4.07 8.19
CA LEU A 38 -4.82 2.69 7.97
C LEU A 38 -5.97 1.72 8.28
N VAL A 39 -6.60 1.90 9.45
CA VAL A 39 -7.72 1.06 9.90
C VAL A 39 -8.87 1.08 8.90
N ALA A 40 -9.21 2.25 8.36
CA ALA A 40 -10.26 2.42 7.36
C ALA A 40 -9.99 1.66 6.04
N ALA A 41 -8.72 1.43 5.68
CA ALA A 41 -8.36 0.70 4.45
C ALA A 41 -8.38 -0.83 4.64
N LEU A 42 -8.28 -1.33 5.88
CA LEU A 42 -8.15 -2.75 6.18
C LEU A 42 -9.28 -3.62 5.58
N PRO A 43 -10.57 -3.23 5.59
CA PRO A 43 -11.63 -4.08 5.05
C PRO A 43 -11.42 -4.43 3.57
N THR A 44 -11.02 -3.44 2.76
CA THR A 44 -10.78 -3.67 1.32
C THR A 44 -9.54 -4.53 1.11
N ILE A 45 -8.46 -4.27 1.86
CA ILE A 45 -7.21 -5.01 1.75
C ILE A 45 -7.44 -6.49 2.15
N LYS A 46 -8.08 -6.74 3.29
CA LYS A 46 -8.40 -8.08 3.79
C LYS A 46 -9.28 -8.86 2.83
N LYS A 47 -10.29 -8.22 2.22
CA LYS A 47 -11.11 -8.85 1.18
C LYS A 47 -10.26 -9.29 0.00
N LEU A 48 -9.45 -8.39 -0.56
CA LEU A 48 -8.62 -8.71 -1.73
C LEU A 48 -7.60 -9.83 -1.46
N ILE A 49 -7.04 -9.87 -0.24
CA ILE A 49 -6.17 -10.97 0.20
C ILE A 49 -6.97 -12.28 0.27
N SER A 50 -8.13 -12.26 0.94
CA SER A 50 -8.99 -13.44 1.10
C SER A 50 -9.50 -14.00 -0.24
N ASP A 51 -9.69 -13.13 -1.22
CA ASP A 51 -10.10 -13.49 -2.57
C ASP A 51 -8.92 -14.00 -3.44
N GLY A 52 -7.72 -14.13 -2.88
CA GLY A 52 -6.53 -14.65 -3.56
C GLY A 52 -5.81 -13.63 -4.45
N GLY A 53 -6.07 -12.33 -4.26
CA GLY A 53 -5.39 -11.26 -4.99
C GLY A 53 -3.96 -11.02 -4.52
N LYS A 54 -3.09 -10.61 -5.45
CA LYS A 54 -1.75 -10.07 -5.16
C LYS A 54 -1.88 -8.57 -4.99
N VAL A 55 -1.91 -8.08 -3.75
CA VAL A 55 -2.32 -6.72 -3.42
C VAL A 55 -1.14 -5.74 -3.48
N ILE A 56 -1.19 -4.78 -4.39
CA ILE A 56 -0.18 -3.76 -4.58
C ILE A 56 -0.75 -2.43 -4.10
N LEU A 57 -0.32 -1.98 -2.93
CA LEU A 57 -0.78 -0.74 -2.32
C LEU A 57 0.07 0.42 -2.83
N CYS A 58 -0.59 1.54 -3.15
CA CYS A 58 0.10 2.80 -3.39
C CYS A 58 -0.61 3.93 -2.64
N SER A 59 0.17 4.84 -2.06
CA SER A 59 -0.33 6.04 -1.39
C SER A 59 0.66 7.18 -1.59
N HIS A 60 0.28 8.36 -1.14
CA HIS A 60 1.20 9.45 -0.89
C HIS A 60 1.31 9.73 0.61
N LEU A 61 2.37 10.43 0.99
CA LEU A 61 2.55 10.98 2.32
C LEU A 61 3.13 12.39 2.20
N GLY A 62 2.47 13.38 2.83
CA GLY A 62 2.91 14.76 2.80
C GLY A 62 3.10 15.33 1.39
N LYS A 63 3.97 16.33 1.27
CA LYS A 63 4.29 17.02 0.01
C LYS A 63 5.82 17.10 -0.16
N PRO A 64 6.45 16.09 -0.77
CA PRO A 64 7.90 16.08 -1.02
C PRO A 64 8.40 17.18 -1.98
N LYS A 65 7.50 17.86 -2.70
CA LYS A 65 7.83 18.88 -3.73
C LYS A 65 8.64 18.33 -4.92
N GLY A 66 8.51 17.04 -5.22
CA GLY A 66 9.12 16.40 -6.38
C GLY A 66 10.54 15.86 -6.15
N GLU A 67 10.99 15.82 -4.89
CA GLU A 67 12.27 15.20 -4.51
C GLU A 67 12.02 14.17 -3.40
N PRO A 68 12.63 12.97 -3.46
CA PRO A 68 12.56 11.98 -2.40
C PRO A 68 13.04 12.56 -1.06
N LYS A 69 12.20 12.45 -0.04
CA LYS A 69 12.47 12.96 1.31
C LYS A 69 12.33 11.83 2.32
N PRO A 70 13.41 11.33 2.93
CA PRO A 70 13.36 10.18 3.84
C PRO A 70 12.26 10.28 4.92
N GLU A 71 12.00 11.49 5.44
CA GLU A 71 10.97 11.77 6.43
C GLU A 71 9.52 11.63 5.92
N LEU A 72 9.32 11.58 4.60
CA LEU A 72 8.04 11.34 3.94
C LEU A 72 7.94 9.94 3.33
N SER A 73 8.79 9.01 3.77
CA SER A 73 8.77 7.62 3.33
C SER A 73 7.53 6.90 3.84
N LEU A 74 7.00 5.98 3.03
CA LEU A 74 5.93 5.08 3.46
C LEU A 74 6.46 3.85 4.23
N ALA A 75 7.77 3.75 4.48
CA ALA A 75 8.35 2.64 5.24
C ALA A 75 7.69 2.42 6.63
N PRO A 76 7.42 3.46 7.46
CA PRO A 76 6.72 3.28 8.73
C PRO A 76 5.28 2.76 8.56
N VAL A 77 4.64 3.13 7.45
CA VAL A 77 3.29 2.66 7.11
C VAL A 77 3.31 1.17 6.76
N ALA A 78 4.33 0.68 6.04
CA ALA A 78 4.46 -0.75 5.74
C ALA A 78 4.60 -1.59 7.02
N VAL A 79 5.43 -1.13 7.97
CA VAL A 79 5.59 -1.78 9.27
C VAL A 79 4.26 -1.84 10.01
N ARG A 80 3.57 -0.70 10.16
CA ARG A 80 2.30 -0.66 10.88
C ARG A 80 1.18 -1.47 10.21
N LEU A 81 1.11 -1.46 8.88
CA LEU A 81 0.16 -2.29 8.14
C LEU A 81 0.43 -3.78 8.33
N SER A 82 1.71 -4.18 8.42
CA SER A 82 2.06 -5.58 8.70
C SER A 82 1.52 -6.04 10.05
N GLU A 83 1.67 -5.21 11.07
CA GLU A 83 1.13 -5.47 12.42
C GLU A 83 -0.41 -5.57 12.41
N LEU A 84 -1.09 -4.65 11.72
CA LEU A 84 -2.56 -4.61 11.65
C LEU A 84 -3.16 -5.76 10.83
N LEU A 85 -2.43 -6.27 9.83
CA LEU A 85 -2.85 -7.38 8.99
C LEU A 85 -2.45 -8.75 9.56
N GLY A 86 -1.46 -8.80 10.46
CA GLY A 86 -0.91 -10.05 10.98
C GLY A 86 -0.11 -10.84 9.92
N GLN A 87 0.34 -10.17 8.86
CA GLN A 87 1.20 -10.73 7.82
C GLN A 87 2.14 -9.67 7.26
N GLU A 88 3.21 -10.10 6.59
CA GLU A 88 4.18 -9.19 6.00
C GLU A 88 3.56 -8.30 4.91
N VAL A 89 3.79 -6.99 5.02
CA VAL A 89 3.61 -6.02 3.94
C VAL A 89 4.99 -5.64 3.44
N LYS A 90 5.38 -6.21 2.30
CA LYS A 90 6.71 -5.97 1.71
C LYS A 90 6.79 -4.55 1.19
N PHE A 91 7.74 -3.78 1.72
CA PHE A 91 7.98 -2.42 1.24
C PHE A 91 8.89 -2.40 0.01
N ALA A 92 8.39 -1.89 -1.11
CA ALA A 92 9.18 -1.65 -2.30
C ALA A 92 9.82 -0.26 -2.24
N ALA A 93 10.97 -0.17 -1.59
CA ALA A 93 11.76 1.05 -1.52
C ALA A 93 12.31 1.40 -2.92
N ASP A 94 11.84 2.51 -3.48
CA ASP A 94 12.20 2.95 -4.82
C ASP A 94 12.02 4.47 -4.92
N ASP A 95 13.08 5.21 -5.22
CA ASP A 95 13.04 6.68 -5.31
C ASP A 95 12.16 7.18 -6.45
N ASN A 96 11.92 6.35 -7.47
CA ASN A 96 11.04 6.69 -8.59
C ASN A 96 9.69 5.96 -8.53
N VAL A 97 9.45 5.14 -7.49
CA VAL A 97 8.22 4.36 -7.23
C VAL A 97 7.91 3.26 -8.28
N VAL A 98 8.39 3.41 -9.51
CA VAL A 98 8.15 2.54 -10.68
C VAL A 98 9.45 1.91 -11.22
N GLY A 99 10.55 2.02 -10.48
CA GLY A 99 11.84 1.45 -10.82
C GLY A 99 11.90 -0.07 -10.63
N ASP A 100 13.12 -0.61 -10.71
CA ASP A 100 13.33 -2.05 -10.77
C ASP A 100 13.04 -2.74 -9.44
N ASN A 101 13.17 -2.04 -8.31
CA ASN A 101 12.79 -2.58 -7.00
C ASN A 101 11.27 -2.81 -6.92
N ALA A 102 10.46 -1.85 -7.39
CA ALA A 102 9.01 -2.01 -7.45
C ALA A 102 8.60 -3.17 -8.37
N LYS A 103 9.20 -3.26 -9.56
CA LYS A 103 8.92 -4.35 -10.51
C LYS A 103 9.32 -5.71 -9.94
N ALA A 104 10.50 -5.82 -9.33
CA ALA A 104 10.99 -7.06 -8.73
C ALA A 104 10.11 -7.51 -7.56
N ALA A 105 9.71 -6.59 -6.68
CA ALA A 105 8.81 -6.89 -5.58
C ALA A 105 7.47 -7.43 -6.09
N VAL A 106 6.87 -6.78 -7.10
CA VAL A 106 5.59 -7.18 -7.70
C VAL A 106 5.70 -8.46 -8.53
N ALA A 107 6.84 -8.74 -9.14
CA ALA A 107 7.08 -9.97 -9.89
C ALA A 107 7.18 -11.20 -8.97
N ALA A 108 7.75 -11.03 -7.78
CA ALA A 108 7.93 -12.11 -6.80
C ALA A 108 6.67 -12.46 -6.01
N MET A 109 5.58 -11.69 -6.14
CA MET A 109 4.37 -11.87 -5.32
C MET A 109 3.68 -13.22 -5.55
N LYS A 110 3.32 -13.85 -4.44
CA LYS A 110 2.40 -14.98 -4.36
C LYS A 110 0.98 -14.48 -4.07
N ASP A 111 0.00 -15.35 -4.29
CA ASP A 111 -1.40 -15.03 -4.04
C ASP A 111 -1.61 -14.74 -2.55
N GLY A 112 -2.35 -13.67 -2.24
CA GLY A 112 -2.58 -13.18 -0.87
C GLY A 112 -1.47 -12.29 -0.29
N GLU A 113 -0.31 -12.18 -0.94
CA GLU A 113 0.77 -11.30 -0.49
C GLU A 113 0.45 -9.81 -0.76
N VAL A 114 1.05 -8.95 0.06
CA VAL A 114 0.87 -7.50 0.01
C VAL A 114 2.21 -6.81 -0.20
N VAL A 115 2.26 -5.90 -1.18
CA VAL A 115 3.38 -4.98 -1.40
C VAL A 115 2.89 -3.56 -1.20
N LEU A 116 3.65 -2.74 -0.47
CA LEU A 116 3.46 -1.29 -0.43
C LEU A 116 4.55 -0.61 -1.26
N LEU A 117 4.14 0.14 -2.28
CA LEU A 117 5.05 0.98 -3.06
C LEU A 117 5.49 2.20 -2.26
N GLN A 118 6.67 2.74 -2.59
CA GLN A 118 7.12 4.03 -2.07
C GLN A 118 6.12 5.16 -2.38
N ASN A 119 6.24 6.27 -1.64
CA ASN A 119 5.43 7.46 -1.75
C ASN A 119 5.31 7.94 -3.20
N THR A 120 4.10 7.85 -3.77
CA THR A 120 3.78 8.24 -5.16
C THR A 120 4.02 9.71 -5.52
N ARG A 121 4.49 10.55 -4.58
CA ARG A 121 4.88 11.94 -4.84
C ARG A 121 6.40 12.14 -4.86
N TYR A 122 7.18 11.08 -4.60
CA TYR A 122 8.61 11.11 -4.87
C TYR A 122 8.83 11.30 -6.37
#